data_AF-A0A812LDL0-F1
#
_entry.id   AF-A0A812LDL0-F1
#
_cell.length_a   1.000
_cell.length_b   1.000
_cell.length_c   1.000
_cell.angle_alpha   90.00
_cell.angle_beta   90.00
_cell.angle_gamma   90.00
#
_symmetry.space_group_name_H-M   'P 1'
#
loop_
_entity.id
_entity.type
_entity.pdbx_description
1 polymer ?
#
loop_
_entity_poly.entity_id
_entity_poly.type
_entity_poly.pdbx_seq_one_letter_code
_entity_poly.pdbx_strand_id
1 'polypeptide(L)'
;MPADGLEECLGSPSPAVPWEEDGASTLPESTGNDAIERYVQFMIGMEATRPSMIRGIPVHRFLQQAPRKWSKSKVDSEQLYGLSEVVTRFDEFWSHSWRTKAWLKRLWLWCMFEMAAFMRSKGLGVEAENYLAVCPVFVGPTLLVGQLSFSVLMAATLTMSFDAVSYVLIAQVALALPCFLLLAYGVLAHCHSIDLVQSQVGSFTTEDSSCHCCSSGLCDIICDRMLIVRCIAAWFGSVENFETAVRGDVRRALVHQLANNVFSYWRIVHALCPLLWFSMDLMAPGMTLSHTISYALGGFTACLLVVPSIALVCLRLCYRLRKLFHGSRCYKLLLSGGMVAVGTLIWAIFFASQIILAQLLDSHFQSAIPRATAVLAVSSVVTVLLWRCCPSM
;
A
#
# COMPACT_ATOMS: atom_id res chain seq x y z
N MET A 1 9.29 -9.66 25.95
CA MET A 1 10.52 -8.93 25.60
C MET A 1 10.32 -7.48 26.00
N PRO A 2 10.98 -6.99 27.07
CA PRO A 2 10.85 -5.62 27.50
C PRO A 2 11.61 -4.69 26.55
N ALA A 3 11.02 -3.52 26.29
CA ALA A 3 11.46 -2.54 25.31
C ALA A 3 12.25 -1.39 25.96
N ASP A 4 13.20 -1.74 26.85
CA ASP A 4 13.89 -0.79 27.73
C ASP A 4 15.37 -0.55 27.36
N GLY A 5 15.76 -0.77 26.09
CA GLY A 5 17.19 -0.85 25.72
C GLY A 5 17.73 0.15 24.70
N LEU A 6 17.05 1.27 24.41
CA LEU A 6 17.46 2.17 23.30
C LEU A 6 17.67 3.65 23.67
N GLU A 7 17.63 4.03 24.95
CA GLU A 7 17.89 5.42 25.37
C GLU A 7 19.35 5.69 25.82
N GLU A 8 20.23 4.69 25.87
CA GLU A 8 21.56 4.81 26.50
C GLU A 8 22.72 5.16 25.54
N CYS A 9 22.45 5.86 24.44
CA CYS A 9 23.50 6.37 23.52
C CYS A 9 23.45 7.88 23.28
N LEU A 10 22.74 8.63 24.13
CA LEU A 10 22.93 10.08 24.20
C LEU A 10 24.09 10.35 25.16
N GLY A 11 25.30 10.41 24.59
CA GLY A 11 26.48 10.88 25.29
C GLY A 11 26.19 12.20 25.99
N SER A 12 26.69 12.33 27.20
CA SER A 12 26.70 13.55 27.99
C SER A 12 27.12 14.74 27.13
N PRO A 13 26.46 15.92 27.24
CA PRO A 13 26.87 17.10 26.51
C PRO A 13 28.32 17.41 26.85
N SER A 14 29.18 17.32 25.84
CA SER A 14 30.58 17.72 25.95
C SER A 14 30.63 19.16 26.48
N PRO A 15 31.52 19.49 27.44
CA PRO A 15 31.64 20.86 27.92
C PRO A 15 31.90 21.78 26.73
N ALA A 16 31.11 22.86 26.66
CA ALA A 16 31.21 23.87 25.63
C ALA A 16 32.67 24.37 25.58
N VAL A 17 33.35 24.07 24.48
CA VAL A 17 34.66 24.66 24.18
C VAL A 17 34.41 26.15 23.98
N PRO A 18 35.06 27.06 24.73
CA PRO A 18 35.03 28.48 24.45
C PRO A 18 35.69 28.67 23.09
N TRP A 19 34.90 28.95 22.07
CA TRP A 19 35.39 29.45 20.80
C TRP A 19 35.80 30.90 21.04
N GLU A 20 37.11 31.17 21.01
CA GLU A 20 37.65 32.52 20.96
C GLU A 20 37.13 33.21 19.70
N GLU A 21 36.39 34.32 19.87
CA GLU A 21 35.88 35.22 18.83
C GLU A 21 36.99 36.05 18.15
N ASP A 22 38.19 35.49 17.98
CA ASP A 22 39.29 36.23 17.38
C ASP A 22 39.28 36.04 15.86
N GLY A 23 38.59 36.96 15.19
CA GLY A 23 38.72 37.19 13.76
C GLY A 23 37.52 36.78 12.93
N ALA A 24 36.35 37.38 13.21
CA ALA A 24 35.25 37.46 12.25
C ALA A 24 35.70 38.27 11.02
N SER A 25 36.45 37.61 10.12
CA SER A 25 36.65 38.09 8.77
C SER A 25 35.28 38.25 8.14
N THR A 26 34.92 39.49 7.83
CA THR A 26 33.71 39.86 7.09
C THR A 26 33.83 39.34 5.67
N LEU A 27 33.62 38.03 5.49
CA LEU A 27 33.31 37.47 4.19
C LEU A 27 32.06 38.20 3.68
N PRO A 28 32.10 38.81 2.49
CA PRO A 28 31.02 39.66 2.01
C PRO A 28 29.73 38.84 1.87
N GLU A 29 28.70 39.16 2.68
CA GLU A 29 27.37 38.51 2.70
C GLU A 29 26.76 38.27 1.31
N SER A 30 27.19 39.03 0.30
CA SER A 30 26.80 38.84 -1.10
C SER A 30 27.06 37.42 -1.66
N THR A 31 28.15 36.73 -1.27
CA THR A 31 28.52 35.46 -1.92
C THR A 31 27.63 34.29 -1.53
N GLY A 32 27.07 34.30 -0.31
CA GLY A 32 26.20 33.24 0.18
C GLY A 32 24.82 33.22 -0.49
N ASN A 33 24.24 34.41 -0.70
CA ASN A 33 22.93 34.54 -1.35
C ASN A 33 22.97 34.11 -2.83
N ASP A 34 24.06 34.40 -3.54
CA ASP A 34 24.26 33.97 -4.93
C ASP A 34 24.31 32.44 -5.06
N ALA A 35 24.97 31.76 -4.12
CA ALA A 35 25.02 30.30 -4.12
C ALA A 35 23.62 29.69 -3.89
N ILE A 36 22.87 30.19 -2.92
CA ILE A 36 21.50 29.75 -2.63
C ILE A 36 20.60 29.96 -3.85
N GLU A 37 20.70 31.13 -4.50
CA GLU A 37 19.87 31.42 -5.67
C GLU A 37 20.19 30.48 -6.84
N ARG A 38 21.46 30.14 -7.08
CA ARG A 38 21.82 29.12 -8.08
C ARG A 38 21.23 27.76 -7.76
N TYR A 39 21.23 27.33 -6.49
CA TYR A 39 20.59 26.08 -6.09
C TYR A 39 19.07 26.13 -6.26
N VAL A 40 18.44 27.25 -5.91
CA VAL A 40 17.00 27.44 -6.09
C VAL A 40 16.62 27.39 -7.57
N GLN A 41 17.33 28.13 -8.44
CA GLN A 41 17.12 28.07 -9.89
C GLN A 41 17.32 26.66 -10.45
N PHE A 42 18.34 25.95 -9.97
CA PHE A 42 18.57 24.56 -10.35
C PHE A 42 17.40 23.65 -9.91
N MET A 43 16.95 23.73 -8.65
CA MET A 43 15.83 22.93 -8.16
C MET A 43 14.50 23.31 -8.81
N ILE A 44 14.32 24.57 -9.22
CA ILE A 44 13.13 25.01 -9.94
C ILE A 44 12.98 24.27 -11.28
N GLY A 45 14.10 23.98 -11.96
CA GLY A 45 14.07 23.19 -13.19
C GLY A 45 13.58 21.76 -12.98
N MET A 46 13.68 21.20 -11.76
CA MET A 46 13.42 19.78 -11.45
C MET A 46 14.14 18.82 -12.43
N GLU A 47 15.26 19.28 -12.99
CA GLU A 47 16.07 18.51 -13.92
C GLU A 47 17.09 17.69 -13.15
N ALA A 48 17.24 16.41 -13.50
CA ALA A 48 18.31 15.61 -12.93
C ALA A 48 19.66 16.14 -13.44
N THR A 49 20.56 16.53 -12.53
CA THR A 49 21.95 16.90 -12.88
C THR A 49 22.65 15.83 -13.72
N ARG A 50 22.29 14.55 -13.52
CA ARG A 50 22.80 13.40 -14.24
C ARG A 50 21.68 12.39 -14.46
N PRO A 51 21.57 11.77 -15.65
CA PRO A 51 20.63 10.67 -15.87
C PRO A 51 20.76 9.56 -14.82
N SER A 52 21.99 9.33 -14.33
CA SER A 52 22.28 8.34 -13.30
C SER A 52 21.67 8.59 -11.93
N MET A 53 21.05 9.76 -11.68
CA MET A 53 20.31 10.01 -10.44
C MET A 53 18.88 9.45 -10.49
N ILE A 54 18.30 9.36 -11.68
CA ILE A 54 16.96 8.78 -11.86
C ILE A 54 17.13 7.27 -11.99
N ARG A 55 17.10 6.58 -10.84
CA ARG A 55 17.27 5.12 -10.80
C ARG A 55 16.07 4.44 -10.16
N GLY A 56 15.65 3.33 -10.75
CA GLY A 56 14.59 2.46 -10.23
C GLY A 56 15.13 1.06 -9.99
N ILE A 57 14.52 0.32 -9.07
CA ILE A 57 14.76 -1.12 -8.90
C ILE A 57 13.56 -1.85 -9.47
N PRO A 58 13.72 -2.73 -10.47
CA PRO A 58 12.63 -3.57 -10.94
C PRO A 58 12.03 -4.36 -9.78
N VAL A 59 10.70 -4.31 -9.63
CA VAL A 59 9.98 -4.89 -8.48
C VAL A 59 10.35 -6.36 -8.25
N HIS A 60 10.50 -7.16 -9.31
CA HIS A 60 10.90 -8.56 -9.17
C HIS A 60 12.29 -8.73 -8.55
N ARG A 61 13.29 -7.91 -8.92
CA ARG A 61 14.63 -7.94 -8.31
C ARG A 61 14.57 -7.52 -6.85
N PHE A 62 13.78 -6.48 -6.57
CA PHE A 62 13.58 -6.01 -5.20
C PHE A 62 12.97 -7.12 -4.32
N LEU A 63 11.88 -7.75 -4.76
CA LEU A 63 11.22 -8.82 -4.01
C LEU A 63 12.12 -10.06 -3.82
N GLN A 64 12.95 -10.40 -4.81
CA GLN A 64 13.86 -11.55 -4.72
C GLN A 64 15.05 -11.29 -3.78
N GLN A 65 15.58 -10.07 -3.74
CA GLN A 65 16.85 -9.78 -3.10
C GLN A 65 16.76 -8.94 -1.83
N ALA A 66 15.83 -7.97 -1.77
CA ALA A 66 15.73 -7.03 -0.65
C ALA A 66 15.44 -7.72 0.69
N PRO A 67 14.53 -8.72 0.80
CA PRO A 67 14.28 -9.39 2.08
C PRO A 67 15.53 -10.05 2.67
N ARG A 68 16.33 -10.72 1.83
CA ARG A 68 17.59 -11.38 2.25
C ARG A 68 18.67 -10.37 2.64
N LYS A 69 18.68 -9.20 2.00
CA LYS A 69 19.62 -8.12 2.32
C LYS A 69 19.20 -7.42 3.61
N TRP A 70 17.91 -7.11 3.78
CA TRP A 70 17.37 -6.48 4.99
C TRP A 70 17.39 -7.37 6.23
N SER A 71 17.31 -8.69 6.07
CA SER A 71 17.47 -9.61 7.21
C SER A 71 18.88 -9.56 7.79
N LYS A 72 19.87 -9.08 7.03
CA LYS A 72 21.20 -8.75 7.52
C LYS A 72 21.15 -7.30 8.00
N SER A 73 21.43 -7.04 9.28
CA SER A 73 21.15 -5.76 9.96
C SER A 73 21.82 -4.49 9.36
N LYS A 74 22.67 -4.63 8.34
CA LYS A 74 23.21 -3.53 7.55
C LYS A 74 22.95 -3.79 6.06
N VAL A 75 21.97 -3.09 5.52
CA VAL A 75 21.87 -2.96 4.06
C VAL A 75 22.84 -1.89 3.63
N ASP A 76 23.89 -2.33 2.98
CA ASP A 76 24.87 -1.49 2.33
C ASP A 76 24.19 -0.69 1.20
N SER A 77 24.31 0.64 1.25
CA SER A 77 23.75 1.55 0.25
C SER A 77 24.32 1.27 -1.13
N GLU A 78 25.58 0.83 -1.23
CA GLU A 78 26.19 0.44 -2.50
C GLU A 78 25.51 -0.79 -3.11
N GLN A 79 25.09 -1.73 -2.26
CA GLN A 79 24.38 -2.92 -2.71
C GLN A 79 22.97 -2.64 -3.20
N LEU A 80 22.28 -1.65 -2.62
CA LEU A 80 20.98 -1.21 -3.16
C LEU A 80 21.17 -0.42 -4.45
N TYR A 81 22.19 0.45 -4.49
CA TYR A 81 22.55 1.20 -5.68
C TYR A 81 22.84 0.26 -6.85
N GLY A 82 23.60 -0.82 -6.63
CA GLY A 82 23.90 -1.85 -7.64
C GLY A 82 22.69 -2.64 -8.13
N LEU A 83 21.56 -2.65 -7.39
CA LEU A 83 20.31 -3.26 -7.85
C LEU A 83 19.44 -2.32 -8.69
N SER A 84 19.67 -1.02 -8.54
CA SER A 84 18.95 0.00 -9.28
C SER A 84 19.56 0.18 -10.67
N GLU A 85 18.73 0.51 -11.64
CA GLU A 85 19.13 0.85 -13.01
C GLU A 85 18.60 2.23 -13.37
N VAL A 86 19.27 2.90 -14.31
CA VAL A 86 18.84 4.21 -14.78
C VAL A 86 17.52 4.03 -15.52
N VAL A 87 16.50 4.78 -15.13
CA VAL A 87 15.16 4.70 -15.72
C VAL A 87 14.73 6.08 -16.20
N THR A 88 13.97 6.11 -17.29
CA THR A 88 13.32 7.34 -17.78
C THR A 88 11.94 7.55 -17.18
N ARG A 89 11.36 6.50 -16.58
CA ARG A 89 10.01 6.50 -16.01
C ARG A 89 9.94 5.56 -14.81
N PHE A 90 9.16 5.95 -13.81
CA PHE A 90 8.74 5.09 -12.71
C PHE A 90 7.29 4.65 -12.92
N ASP A 91 7.02 3.36 -12.77
CA ASP A 91 5.65 2.83 -12.79
C ASP A 91 4.94 3.04 -11.44
N GLU A 92 5.69 2.84 -10.34
CA GLU A 92 5.19 3.03 -8.97
C GLU A 92 6.25 3.70 -8.10
N PHE A 93 5.81 4.62 -7.24
CA PHE A 93 6.66 5.26 -6.23
C PHE A 93 6.35 4.69 -4.84
N TRP A 94 7.36 4.11 -4.20
CA TRP A 94 7.25 3.45 -2.90
C TRP A 94 7.97 4.29 -1.84
N SER A 95 7.22 5.14 -1.14
CA SER A 95 7.75 5.87 0.01
C SER A 95 7.57 5.07 1.29
N HIS A 96 8.68 4.81 1.97
CA HIS A 96 8.69 4.34 3.34
C HIS A 96 8.40 5.53 4.25
N SER A 97 7.42 5.39 5.15
CA SER A 97 7.19 6.27 6.30
C SER A 97 5.98 7.21 6.32
N TRP A 98 4.77 6.68 6.07
CA TRP A 98 3.53 7.39 6.43
C TRP A 98 3.10 7.16 7.89
N ARG A 99 3.79 6.26 8.60
CA ARG A 99 3.37 5.74 9.91
C ARG A 99 4.41 6.00 10.97
N THR A 100 4.76 7.26 11.20
CA THR A 100 5.92 7.57 12.04
C THR A 100 5.73 8.65 13.08
N LYS A 101 6.50 8.50 14.16
CA LYS A 101 6.54 9.36 15.34
C LYS A 101 6.92 10.81 14.95
N ALA A 102 6.66 11.76 15.83
CA ALA A 102 6.85 13.21 15.62
C ALA A 102 8.21 13.64 15.04
N TRP A 103 9.29 12.86 15.21
CA TRP A 103 10.61 13.16 14.62
C TRP A 103 10.63 13.10 13.09
N LEU A 104 9.63 12.48 12.45
CA LEU A 104 9.48 12.46 11.00
C LEU A 104 8.75 13.66 10.39
N LYS A 105 8.40 14.68 11.21
CA LYS A 105 8.06 16.03 10.72
C LYS A 105 9.10 16.57 9.72
N ARG A 106 10.36 16.10 9.83
CA ARG A 106 11.48 16.51 8.98
C ARG A 106 11.36 16.12 7.51
N LEU A 107 11.01 14.87 7.23
CA LEU A 107 10.86 14.39 5.84
C LEU A 107 9.52 14.83 5.22
N TRP A 108 8.62 15.36 6.04
CA TRP A 108 7.26 15.62 5.65
C TRP A 108 7.12 16.85 4.76
N LEU A 109 7.87 17.94 5.03
CA LEU A 109 7.91 19.11 4.15
C LEU A 109 8.43 18.74 2.75
N TRP A 110 9.56 18.02 2.68
CA TRP A 110 10.15 17.60 1.41
C TRP A 110 9.19 16.72 0.62
N CYS A 111 8.60 15.70 1.26
CA CYS A 111 7.65 14.80 0.60
C CYS A 111 6.39 15.52 0.11
N MET A 112 5.82 16.45 0.89
CA MET A 112 4.67 17.24 0.46
C MET A 112 5.04 18.18 -0.70
N PHE A 113 6.24 18.78 -0.66
CA PHE A 113 6.75 19.60 -1.76
C PHE A 113 6.91 18.78 -3.04
N GLU A 114 7.57 17.62 -3.00
CA GLU A 114 7.74 16.74 -4.15
C GLU A 114 6.40 16.32 -4.76
N MET A 115 5.44 15.92 -3.93
CA MET A 115 4.11 15.54 -4.40
C MET A 115 3.36 16.71 -5.05
N ALA A 116 3.38 17.89 -4.41
CA ALA A 116 2.72 19.07 -4.95
C ALA A 116 3.37 19.54 -6.24
N ALA A 117 4.70 19.56 -6.30
CA ALA A 117 5.48 19.90 -7.49
C ALA A 117 5.22 18.90 -8.62
N PHE A 118 5.22 17.61 -8.33
CA PHE A 118 4.87 16.56 -9.30
C PHE A 118 3.47 16.80 -9.87
N MET A 119 2.46 16.99 -9.02
CA MET A 119 1.10 17.25 -9.45
C MET A 119 1.00 18.51 -10.31
N ARG A 120 1.65 19.60 -9.89
CA ARG A 120 1.69 20.85 -10.66
C ARG A 120 2.35 20.67 -12.03
N SER A 121 3.45 19.91 -12.11
CA SER A 121 4.17 19.65 -13.37
C SER A 121 3.34 18.87 -14.40
N LYS A 122 2.33 18.13 -13.95
CA LYS A 122 1.39 17.37 -14.80
C LYS A 122 0.10 18.12 -15.11
N GLY A 123 -0.02 19.37 -14.66
CA GLY A 123 -1.25 20.16 -14.72
C GLY A 123 -2.11 19.92 -13.48
N LEU A 124 -2.65 21.00 -12.90
CA LEU A 124 -3.57 20.90 -11.75
C LEU A 124 -4.91 20.31 -12.21
N GLY A 125 -5.40 19.28 -11.51
CA GLY A 125 -6.72 18.70 -11.74
C GLY A 125 -6.73 17.18 -11.82
N VAL A 126 -7.78 16.64 -12.45
CA VAL A 126 -8.08 15.19 -12.55
C VAL A 126 -6.96 14.42 -13.26
N GLU A 127 -6.23 15.06 -14.17
CA GLU A 127 -5.14 14.39 -14.89
C GLU A 127 -3.98 14.03 -13.96
N ALA A 128 -3.57 14.92 -13.06
CA ALA A 128 -2.48 14.67 -12.12
C ALA A 128 -2.77 13.48 -11.19
N GLU A 129 -4.04 13.32 -10.78
CA GLU A 129 -4.50 12.22 -9.93
C GLU A 129 -4.29 10.85 -10.59
N ASN A 130 -4.34 10.77 -11.92
CA ASN A 130 -4.11 9.54 -12.67
C ASN A 130 -2.63 9.16 -12.79
N TYR A 131 -1.71 10.13 -12.66
CA TYR A 131 -0.27 9.89 -12.76
C TYR A 131 0.38 9.61 -11.40
N LEU A 132 -0.24 10.04 -10.31
CA LEU A 132 0.28 9.83 -8.97
C LEU A 132 -0.13 8.44 -8.46
N ALA A 133 0.80 7.48 -8.37
CA ALA A 133 0.55 6.19 -7.73
C ALA A 133 1.20 6.15 -6.35
N VAL A 134 0.39 6.14 -5.28
CA VAL A 134 0.88 6.01 -3.90
C VAL A 134 0.60 4.61 -3.38
N CYS A 135 1.66 3.83 -3.18
CA CYS A 135 1.57 2.48 -2.63
C CYS A 135 2.17 2.40 -1.22
N PRO A 136 1.37 2.16 -0.17
CA PRO A 136 1.91 1.94 1.16
C PRO A 136 2.74 0.66 1.24
N VAL A 137 3.86 0.73 1.96
CA VAL A 137 4.79 -0.40 2.12
C VAL A 137 4.13 -1.66 2.71
N PHE A 138 3.10 -1.52 3.55
CA PHE A 138 2.45 -2.68 4.18
C PHE A 138 1.59 -3.50 3.20
N VAL A 139 1.27 -2.97 2.01
CA VAL A 139 0.42 -3.65 1.01
C VAL A 139 1.03 -4.98 0.59
N GLY A 140 2.35 -5.01 0.34
CA GLY A 140 3.06 -6.24 -0.02
C GLY A 140 2.88 -7.35 1.02
N PRO A 141 3.25 -7.13 2.30
CA PRO A 141 2.98 -8.08 3.38
C PRO A 141 1.50 -8.50 3.50
N THR A 142 0.56 -7.57 3.33
CA THR A 142 -0.88 -7.88 3.39
C THR A 142 -1.32 -8.82 2.25
N LEU A 143 -0.87 -8.57 1.01
CA LEU A 143 -1.14 -9.44 -0.12
C LEU A 143 -0.50 -10.83 0.08
N LEU A 144 0.72 -10.89 0.62
CA LEU A 144 1.39 -12.15 0.93
C LEU A 144 0.65 -12.97 2.00
N VAL A 145 0.16 -12.32 3.07
CA VAL A 145 -0.67 -12.99 4.09
C VAL A 145 -1.99 -13.47 3.50
N GLY A 146 -2.61 -12.70 2.61
CA GLY A 146 -3.79 -13.12 1.86
C GLY A 146 -3.52 -14.37 1.03
N GLN A 147 -2.44 -14.35 0.25
CA GLN A 147 -1.98 -15.48 -0.55
C GLN A 147 -1.74 -16.73 0.30
N LEU A 148 -1.04 -16.58 1.44
CA LEU A 148 -0.80 -17.68 2.38
C LEU A 148 -2.11 -18.26 2.93
N SER A 149 -3.09 -17.40 3.26
CA SER A 149 -4.42 -17.83 3.72
C SER A 149 -5.10 -18.76 2.71
N PHE A 150 -5.10 -18.37 1.43
CA PHE A 150 -5.70 -19.19 0.38
C PHE A 150 -4.91 -20.47 0.12
N SER A 151 -3.58 -20.41 0.08
CA SER A 151 -2.75 -21.61 -0.08
C SER A 151 -2.98 -22.64 1.03
N VAL A 152 -3.11 -22.19 2.30
CA VAL A 152 -3.43 -23.06 3.44
C VAL A 152 -4.80 -23.70 3.27
N LEU A 153 -5.80 -22.93 2.87
CA LEU A 153 -7.16 -23.43 2.61
C LEU A 153 -7.17 -24.51 1.52
N MET A 154 -6.41 -24.28 0.43
CA MET A 154 -6.31 -25.23 -0.68
C MET A 154 -5.54 -26.50 -0.31
N ALA A 155 -4.40 -26.37 0.36
CA ALA A 155 -3.63 -27.53 0.82
C ALA A 155 -4.47 -28.42 1.74
N ALA A 156 -5.21 -27.82 2.68
CA ALA A 156 -6.10 -28.54 3.57
C ALA A 156 -7.32 -29.16 2.85
N THR A 157 -7.68 -28.67 1.66
CA THR A 157 -8.71 -29.29 0.80
C THR A 157 -8.17 -30.55 0.10
N LEU A 158 -6.88 -30.61 -0.25
CA LEU A 158 -6.31 -31.79 -0.90
C LEU A 158 -6.04 -32.96 0.03
N THR A 159 -5.56 -32.67 1.23
CA THR A 159 -5.04 -33.69 2.13
C THR A 159 -6.14 -34.50 2.81
N MET A 160 -7.39 -34.16 2.58
CA MET A 160 -8.50 -34.60 3.40
C MET A 160 -9.46 -35.50 2.63
N SER A 161 -9.50 -36.78 3.02
CA SER A 161 -10.40 -37.80 2.50
C SER A 161 -11.86 -37.51 2.83
N PHE A 162 -12.77 -37.83 1.91
CA PHE A 162 -14.20 -37.51 1.98
C PHE A 162 -14.93 -38.08 3.22
N ASP A 163 -14.39 -39.09 3.89
CA ASP A 163 -15.09 -39.78 5.00
C ASP A 163 -15.18 -38.96 6.30
N ALA A 164 -14.50 -37.81 6.40
CA ALA A 164 -14.45 -36.99 7.62
C ALA A 164 -14.79 -35.50 7.43
N VAL A 165 -15.75 -35.19 6.54
CA VAL A 165 -16.09 -33.81 6.11
C VAL A 165 -16.19 -32.79 7.26
N SER A 166 -16.76 -33.16 8.40
CA SER A 166 -16.92 -32.26 9.56
C SER A 166 -15.58 -31.86 10.21
N TYR A 167 -14.69 -32.82 10.49
CA TYR A 167 -13.37 -32.55 11.07
C TYR A 167 -12.46 -31.80 10.09
N VAL A 168 -12.61 -32.11 8.80
CA VAL A 168 -11.89 -31.47 7.70
C VAL A 168 -12.21 -29.99 7.64
N LEU A 169 -13.49 -29.64 7.66
CA LEU A 169 -13.92 -28.25 7.65
C LEU A 169 -13.44 -27.50 8.90
N ILE A 170 -13.50 -28.13 10.07
CA ILE A 170 -13.01 -27.52 11.32
C ILE A 170 -11.51 -27.25 11.24
N ALA A 171 -10.71 -28.20 10.77
CA ALA A 171 -9.26 -28.05 10.63
C ALA A 171 -8.90 -26.96 9.60
N GLN A 172 -9.58 -26.92 8.47
CA GLN A 172 -9.42 -25.87 7.44
C GLN A 172 -9.69 -24.48 8.02
N VAL A 173 -10.82 -24.32 8.71
CA VAL A 173 -11.18 -23.05 9.36
C VAL A 173 -10.14 -22.69 10.41
N ALA A 174 -9.72 -23.64 11.26
CA ALA A 174 -8.74 -23.39 12.31
C ALA A 174 -7.37 -22.94 11.76
N LEU A 175 -6.92 -23.52 10.64
CA LEU A 175 -5.64 -23.18 10.02
C LEU A 175 -5.68 -21.85 9.26
N ALA A 176 -6.78 -21.56 8.56
CA ALA A 176 -6.90 -20.35 7.76
C ALA A 176 -7.28 -19.11 8.59
N LEU A 177 -8.03 -19.29 9.69
CA LEU A 177 -8.57 -18.20 10.51
C LEU A 177 -7.49 -17.22 11.02
N PRO A 178 -6.33 -17.64 11.56
CA PRO A 178 -5.30 -16.70 12.00
C PRO A 178 -4.79 -15.79 10.88
N CYS A 179 -4.64 -16.34 9.66
CA CYS A 179 -4.16 -15.59 8.50
C CYS A 179 -5.22 -14.58 8.03
N PHE A 180 -6.49 -14.98 7.96
CA PHE A 180 -7.59 -14.07 7.63
C PHE A 180 -7.81 -12.99 8.70
N LEU A 181 -7.63 -13.31 9.99
CA LEU A 181 -7.68 -12.32 11.07
C LEU A 181 -6.57 -11.29 10.95
N LEU A 182 -5.34 -11.73 10.65
CA LEU A 182 -4.20 -10.84 10.45
C LEU A 182 -4.41 -9.94 9.21
N LEU A 183 -4.93 -10.52 8.12
CA LEU A 183 -5.31 -9.79 6.91
C LEU A 183 -6.35 -8.71 7.21
N ALA A 184 -7.47 -9.08 7.86
CA ALA A 184 -8.54 -8.15 8.22
C ALA A 184 -8.04 -7.03 9.16
N TYR A 185 -7.21 -7.39 10.15
CA TYR A 185 -6.57 -6.43 11.04
C TYR A 185 -5.68 -5.44 10.28
N GLY A 186 -4.83 -5.94 9.37
CA GLY A 186 -3.95 -5.11 8.54
C GLY A 186 -4.73 -4.13 7.67
N VAL A 187 -5.80 -4.60 7.03
CA VAL A 187 -6.70 -3.78 6.21
C VAL A 187 -7.40 -2.70 7.04
N LEU A 188 -7.98 -3.05 8.20
CA LEU A 188 -8.62 -2.07 9.08
C LEU A 188 -7.62 -1.02 9.59
N ALA A 189 -6.42 -1.47 9.96
CA ALA A 189 -5.34 -0.60 10.41
C ALA A 189 -4.87 0.34 9.30
N HIS A 190 -4.90 -0.08 8.03
CA HIS A 190 -4.68 0.78 6.87
C HIS A 190 -5.79 1.81 6.73
N CYS A 191 -7.05 1.38 6.71
CA CYS A 191 -8.18 2.29 6.58
C CYS A 191 -8.16 3.37 7.67
N HIS A 192 -7.80 3.00 8.90
CA HIS A 192 -7.57 3.95 9.99
C HIS A 192 -6.41 4.91 9.72
N SER A 193 -5.31 4.43 9.17
CA SER A 193 -4.16 5.28 8.82
C SER A 193 -4.49 6.32 7.75
N ILE A 194 -5.45 6.05 6.86
CA ILE A 194 -5.93 7.04 5.89
C ILE A 194 -6.51 8.27 6.60
N ASP A 195 -7.33 8.06 7.64
CA ASP A 195 -7.89 9.19 8.41
C ASP A 195 -6.80 9.99 9.12
N LEU A 196 -5.77 9.31 9.63
CA LEU A 196 -4.61 9.97 10.24
C LEU A 196 -3.86 10.83 9.21
N VAL A 197 -3.56 10.27 8.04
CA VAL A 197 -2.89 11.01 6.95
C VAL A 197 -3.77 12.17 6.47
N GLN A 198 -5.07 11.96 6.31
CA GLN A 198 -6.00 13.01 5.90
C GLN A 198 -6.05 14.16 6.92
N SER A 199 -6.08 13.83 8.21
CA SER A 199 -6.07 14.81 9.30
C SER A 199 -4.75 15.59 9.32
N GLN A 200 -3.63 14.87 9.29
CA GLN A 200 -2.29 15.45 9.28
C GLN A 200 -2.14 16.41 8.09
N VAL A 201 -2.33 15.94 6.85
CA VAL A 201 -2.20 16.77 5.64
C VAL A 201 -3.20 17.93 5.65
N GLY A 202 -4.39 17.72 6.24
CA GLY A 202 -5.39 18.79 6.40
C GLY A 202 -4.93 19.93 7.32
N SER A 203 -4.10 19.63 8.32
CA SER A 203 -3.51 20.63 9.23
C SER A 203 -2.04 20.94 8.91
N PHE A 204 -1.54 20.56 7.74
CA PHE A 204 -0.14 20.77 7.37
C PHE A 204 0.20 22.26 7.34
N THR A 205 1.30 22.67 7.98
CA THR A 205 1.93 24.00 7.82
C THR A 205 3.43 23.80 7.60
N THR A 206 4.04 24.72 6.86
CA THR A 206 5.49 24.78 6.61
C THR A 206 6.23 25.21 7.89
N GLU A 207 5.56 25.94 8.77
CA GLU A 207 6.08 26.35 10.08
C GLU A 207 6.25 25.18 11.04
N ASP A 208 5.29 24.25 11.08
CA ASP A 208 5.35 23.06 11.94
C ASP A 208 6.39 22.03 11.51
N SER A 209 6.96 22.19 10.32
CA SER A 209 8.03 21.35 9.80
C SER A 209 9.40 21.77 10.35
N SER A 210 10.15 20.81 10.87
CA SER A 210 11.52 21.03 11.36
C SER A 210 12.53 20.47 10.37
N CYS A 211 13.72 21.06 10.22
CA CYS A 211 14.84 20.36 9.57
C CYS A 211 15.88 19.94 10.62
N HIS A 212 16.76 19.01 10.25
CA HIS A 212 17.85 18.63 11.15
C HIS A 212 18.75 19.83 11.47
N CYS A 213 19.08 20.63 10.45
CA CYS A 213 19.81 21.90 10.56
C CYS A 213 19.30 22.82 11.67
N CYS A 214 17.99 23.10 11.68
CA CYS A 214 17.37 23.96 12.69
C CYS A 214 17.41 23.36 14.10
N SER A 215 17.43 22.03 14.22
CA SER A 215 17.44 21.35 15.52
C SER A 215 18.84 21.16 16.12
N SER A 216 19.89 21.12 15.29
CA SER A 216 21.27 20.91 15.74
C SER A 216 22.01 22.21 16.06
N GLY A 217 21.46 23.38 15.69
CA GLY A 217 22.11 24.68 15.88
C GLY A 217 23.38 24.87 15.03
N LEU A 218 23.65 23.94 14.11
CA LEU A 218 24.79 24.01 13.19
C LEU A 218 24.39 24.86 11.98
N CYS A 219 24.75 26.14 12.01
CA CYS A 219 24.39 27.13 10.99
C CYS A 219 25.37 27.22 9.80
N ASP A 220 26.44 26.41 9.77
CA ASP A 220 27.49 26.51 8.72
C ASP A 220 27.08 25.89 7.36
N ILE A 221 26.01 25.10 7.32
CA ILE A 221 25.52 24.47 6.08
C ILE A 221 24.21 25.14 5.66
N ILE A 222 24.03 25.34 4.35
CA ILE A 222 22.77 25.86 3.78
C ILE A 222 21.60 25.02 4.32
N CYS A 223 20.68 25.69 5.02
CA CYS A 223 19.54 25.06 5.64
C CYS A 223 18.56 24.52 4.59
N ASP A 224 18.31 23.21 4.58
CA ASP A 224 17.35 22.55 3.67
C ASP A 224 15.97 23.22 3.71
N ARG A 225 15.50 23.61 4.91
CA ARG A 225 14.20 24.28 5.07
C ARG A 225 14.17 25.61 4.32
N MET A 226 15.25 26.39 4.41
CA MET A 226 15.34 27.67 3.70
C MET A 226 15.32 27.46 2.19
N LEU A 227 16.06 26.45 1.70
CA LEU A 227 16.11 26.07 0.30
C LEU A 227 14.72 25.67 -0.22
N ILE A 228 14.04 24.76 0.48
CA ILE A 228 12.70 24.27 0.10
C ILE A 228 11.69 25.41 0.13
N VAL A 229 11.71 26.29 1.15
CA VAL A 229 10.79 27.44 1.24
C VAL A 229 10.97 28.40 0.07
N ARG A 230 12.21 28.67 -0.37
CA ARG A 230 12.45 29.48 -1.56
C ARG A 230 11.93 28.80 -2.83
N CYS A 231 12.13 27.50 -2.98
CA CYS A 231 11.58 26.75 -4.11
C CYS A 231 10.06 26.68 -4.09
N ILE A 232 9.45 26.57 -2.90
CA ILE A 232 8.01 26.69 -2.70
C ILE A 232 7.52 28.05 -3.20
N ALA A 233 8.16 29.15 -2.79
CA ALA A 233 7.78 30.49 -3.23
C ALA A 233 7.93 30.64 -4.76
N ALA A 234 9.02 30.13 -5.33
CA ALA A 234 9.25 30.21 -6.77
C ALA A 234 8.25 29.36 -7.59
N TRP A 235 7.95 28.14 -7.14
CA TRP A 235 6.98 27.28 -7.82
C TRP A 235 5.57 27.78 -7.59
N PHE A 236 5.15 28.00 -6.34
CA PHE A 236 3.77 28.25 -5.95
C PHE A 236 3.38 29.73 -5.85
N GLY A 237 4.34 30.64 -6.03
CA GLY A 237 4.17 32.07 -5.86
C GLY A 237 4.25 32.51 -4.40
N SER A 238 3.81 31.67 -3.45
CA SER A 238 3.95 31.91 -2.02
C SER A 238 3.86 30.60 -1.22
N VAL A 239 4.23 30.66 0.06
CA VAL A 239 4.10 29.52 1.00
C VAL A 239 2.63 29.19 1.26
N GLU A 240 1.77 30.20 1.36
CA GLU A 240 0.33 30.06 1.60
C GLU A 240 -0.37 29.36 0.43
N ASN A 241 -0.01 29.70 -0.81
CA ASN A 241 -0.51 29.03 -2.01
C ASN A 241 -0.10 27.56 -2.03
N PHE A 242 1.14 27.26 -1.65
CA PHE A 242 1.60 25.88 -1.52
C PHE A 242 0.84 25.10 -0.45
N GLU A 243 0.70 25.66 0.75
CA GLU A 243 -0.07 25.02 1.82
C GLU A 243 -1.53 24.80 1.42
N THR A 244 -2.12 25.75 0.71
CA THR A 244 -3.47 25.63 0.16
C THR A 244 -3.56 24.48 -0.85
N ALA A 245 -2.58 24.36 -1.76
CA ALA A 245 -2.49 23.25 -2.71
C ALA A 245 -2.29 21.89 -2.00
N VAL A 246 -1.49 21.85 -0.93
CA VAL A 246 -1.25 20.64 -0.14
C VAL A 246 -2.52 20.20 0.61
N ARG A 247 -3.17 21.11 1.34
CA ARG A 247 -4.41 20.84 2.09
C ARG A 247 -5.60 20.54 1.17
N GLY A 248 -5.58 21.08 -0.05
CA GLY A 248 -6.60 20.87 -1.07
C GLY A 248 -6.32 19.65 -1.94
N ASP A 249 -5.61 19.88 -3.04
CA ASP A 249 -5.47 18.94 -4.14
C ASP A 249 -4.56 17.75 -3.80
N VAL A 250 -3.41 17.98 -3.14
CA VAL A 250 -2.51 16.88 -2.74
C VAL A 250 -3.22 15.96 -1.75
N ARG A 251 -3.91 16.51 -0.75
CA ARG A 251 -4.71 15.72 0.19
C ARG A 251 -5.77 14.90 -0.52
N ARG A 252 -6.52 15.50 -1.45
CA ARG A 252 -7.58 14.79 -2.21
C ARG A 252 -6.99 13.63 -3.00
N ALA A 253 -5.93 13.89 -3.76
CA ALA A 253 -5.24 12.88 -4.56
C ALA A 253 -4.66 11.75 -3.69
N LEU A 254 -3.99 12.11 -2.59
CA LEU A 254 -3.40 11.13 -1.67
C LEU A 254 -4.47 10.24 -1.03
N VAL A 255 -5.56 10.81 -0.53
CA VAL A 255 -6.68 10.03 0.03
C VAL A 255 -7.30 9.16 -1.04
N HIS A 256 -7.53 9.68 -2.24
CA HIS A 256 -8.08 8.92 -3.35
C HIS A 256 -7.20 7.71 -3.69
N GLN A 257 -5.89 7.91 -3.86
CA GLN A 257 -4.92 6.85 -4.13
C GLN A 257 -4.89 5.80 -3.01
N LEU A 258 -4.86 6.24 -1.75
CA LEU A 258 -4.78 5.35 -0.59
C LEU A 258 -6.07 4.54 -0.35
N ALA A 259 -7.25 5.12 -0.61
CA ALA A 259 -8.52 4.43 -0.43
C ALA A 259 -8.89 3.54 -1.64
N ASN A 260 -8.69 4.03 -2.87
CA ASN A 260 -9.22 3.38 -4.07
C ASN A 260 -8.20 2.51 -4.83
N ASN A 261 -6.91 2.90 -4.84
CA ASN A 261 -5.92 2.23 -5.70
C ASN A 261 -5.01 1.25 -4.96
N VAL A 262 -4.97 1.32 -3.63
CA VAL A 262 -4.15 0.41 -2.82
C VAL A 262 -4.58 -1.05 -2.99
N PHE A 263 -5.88 -1.33 -2.87
CA PHE A 263 -6.47 -2.65 -3.05
C PHE A 263 -7.32 -2.69 -4.32
N SER A 264 -6.69 -2.43 -5.46
CA SER A 264 -7.37 -2.55 -6.75
C SER A 264 -7.81 -3.99 -7.03
N TYR A 265 -8.83 -4.15 -7.86
CA TYR A 265 -9.32 -5.46 -8.31
C TYR A 265 -8.17 -6.35 -8.82
N TRP A 266 -7.30 -5.80 -9.67
CA TRP A 266 -6.18 -6.53 -10.25
C TRP A 266 -5.14 -6.98 -9.22
N ARG A 267 -4.90 -6.21 -8.16
CA ARG A 267 -4.02 -6.62 -7.06
C ARG A 267 -4.61 -7.78 -6.27
N ILE A 268 -5.93 -7.77 -6.07
CA ILE A 268 -6.64 -8.89 -5.42
C ILE A 268 -6.58 -10.14 -6.30
N VAL A 269 -6.86 -10.01 -7.60
CA VAL A 269 -6.73 -11.12 -8.57
C VAL A 269 -5.30 -11.67 -8.57
N HIS A 270 -4.29 -10.81 -8.54
CA HIS A 270 -2.89 -11.24 -8.49
C HIS A 270 -2.57 -12.01 -7.20
N ALA A 271 -3.11 -11.59 -6.05
CA ALA A 271 -2.98 -12.33 -4.80
C ALA A 271 -3.68 -13.71 -4.82
N LEU A 272 -4.63 -13.91 -5.75
CA LEU A 272 -5.34 -15.17 -5.99
C LEU A 272 -4.70 -16.04 -7.07
N CYS A 273 -3.64 -15.60 -7.75
CA CYS A 273 -2.99 -16.39 -8.80
C CYS A 273 -2.60 -17.82 -8.37
N PRO A 274 -2.09 -18.07 -7.14
CA PRO A 274 -1.78 -19.44 -6.72
C PRO A 274 -3.00 -20.35 -6.62
N LEU A 275 -4.18 -19.81 -6.29
CA LEU A 275 -5.44 -20.57 -6.31
C LEU A 275 -5.78 -21.01 -7.74
N LEU A 276 -5.55 -20.13 -8.71
CA LEU A 276 -5.76 -20.46 -10.11
C LEU A 276 -4.78 -21.53 -10.60
N TRP A 277 -3.49 -21.39 -10.30
CA TRP A 277 -2.47 -22.39 -10.64
C TRP A 277 -2.78 -23.75 -10.04
N PHE A 278 -3.10 -23.75 -8.75
CA PHE A 278 -3.54 -24.96 -8.06
C PHE A 278 -4.75 -25.61 -8.73
N SER A 279 -5.74 -24.82 -9.16
CA SER A 279 -6.92 -25.36 -9.84
C SER A 279 -6.56 -26.02 -11.18
N MET A 280 -5.52 -25.52 -11.85
CA MET A 280 -4.97 -26.14 -13.06
C MET A 280 -4.16 -27.40 -12.74
N ASP A 281 -3.40 -27.42 -11.65
CA ASP A 281 -2.62 -28.60 -11.25
C ASP A 281 -3.52 -29.81 -10.91
N LEU A 282 -4.74 -29.55 -10.40
CA LEU A 282 -5.73 -30.60 -10.16
C LEU A 282 -6.36 -31.19 -11.42
N MET A 283 -6.09 -30.62 -12.60
CA MET A 283 -6.49 -31.19 -13.89
C MET A 283 -5.58 -32.37 -14.23
N ALA A 284 -5.68 -33.43 -13.43
CA ALA A 284 -4.84 -34.61 -13.54
C ALA A 284 -5.13 -35.42 -14.83
N PRO A 285 -4.15 -36.20 -15.33
CA PRO A 285 -4.37 -37.13 -16.42
C PRO A 285 -5.47 -38.14 -16.06
N GLY A 286 -6.53 -38.20 -16.85
CA GLY A 286 -7.66 -39.15 -16.65
C GLY A 286 -9.03 -38.49 -16.49
N MET A 287 -9.10 -37.17 -16.27
CA MET A 287 -10.36 -36.45 -16.35
C MET A 287 -10.84 -36.32 -17.80
N THR A 288 -12.14 -36.49 -18.05
CA THR A 288 -12.68 -36.19 -19.37
C THR A 288 -12.60 -34.69 -19.63
N LEU A 289 -12.35 -34.30 -20.89
CA LEU A 289 -12.21 -32.89 -21.30
C LEU A 289 -13.35 -32.01 -20.77
N SER A 290 -14.58 -32.52 -20.77
CA SER A 290 -15.75 -31.79 -20.26
C SER A 290 -15.67 -31.50 -18.76
N HIS A 291 -15.14 -32.41 -17.94
CA HIS A 291 -14.93 -32.16 -16.52
C HIS A 291 -13.80 -31.17 -16.31
N THR A 292 -12.66 -31.34 -17.00
CA THR A 292 -11.54 -30.42 -16.95
C THR A 292 -11.96 -28.98 -17.26
N ILE A 293 -12.71 -28.77 -18.34
CA ILE A 293 -13.26 -27.44 -18.70
C ILE A 293 -14.20 -26.93 -17.61
N SER A 294 -15.09 -27.76 -17.05
CA SER A 294 -16.00 -27.35 -15.99
C SER A 294 -15.27 -26.91 -14.72
N TYR A 295 -14.23 -27.65 -14.30
CA TYR A 295 -13.40 -27.28 -13.13
C TYR A 295 -12.58 -26.02 -13.41
N ALA A 296 -12.01 -25.88 -14.61
CA ALA A 296 -11.31 -24.67 -15.02
C ALA A 296 -12.23 -23.45 -14.90
N LEU A 297 -13.43 -23.53 -15.49
CA LEU A 297 -14.42 -22.45 -15.46
C LEU A 297 -14.85 -22.12 -14.02
N GLY A 298 -15.02 -23.12 -13.16
CA GLY A 298 -15.29 -22.92 -11.73
C GLY A 298 -14.17 -22.17 -11.01
N GLY A 299 -12.92 -22.60 -11.21
CA GLY A 299 -11.73 -21.94 -10.65
C GLY A 299 -11.58 -20.49 -11.13
N PHE A 300 -11.75 -20.24 -12.44
CA PHE A 300 -11.75 -18.89 -13.01
C PHE A 300 -12.88 -18.03 -12.45
N THR A 301 -14.09 -18.58 -12.34
CA THR A 301 -15.24 -17.86 -11.74
C THR A 301 -14.89 -17.44 -10.31
N ALA A 302 -14.39 -18.36 -9.49
CA ALA A 302 -14.00 -18.07 -8.11
C ALA A 302 -12.89 -17.00 -8.03
N CYS A 303 -11.80 -17.17 -8.78
CA CYS A 303 -10.61 -16.32 -8.71
C CYS A 303 -10.80 -14.93 -9.33
N LEU A 304 -11.55 -14.83 -10.43
CA LEU A 304 -11.71 -13.58 -11.18
C LEU A 304 -12.97 -12.82 -10.77
N LEU A 305 -14.05 -13.49 -10.37
CA LEU A 305 -15.32 -12.80 -10.12
C LEU A 305 -15.66 -12.80 -8.64
N VAL A 306 -15.73 -13.97 -8.02
CA VAL A 306 -16.35 -14.13 -6.69
C VAL A 306 -15.47 -13.56 -5.60
N VAL A 307 -14.26 -14.10 -5.43
CA VAL A 307 -13.38 -13.74 -4.33
C VAL A 307 -12.98 -12.26 -4.40
N PRO A 308 -12.60 -11.69 -5.57
CA PRO A 308 -12.34 -10.26 -5.67
C PRO A 308 -13.55 -9.41 -5.29
N SER A 309 -14.76 -9.82 -5.66
CA SER A 309 -15.98 -9.07 -5.30
C SER A 309 -16.22 -9.08 -3.80
N ILE A 310 -16.09 -10.23 -3.15
CA ILE A 310 -16.21 -10.35 -1.70
C ILE A 310 -15.15 -9.51 -1.00
N ALA A 311 -13.89 -9.60 -1.44
CA ALA A 311 -12.80 -8.81 -0.90
C ALA A 311 -13.08 -7.29 -1.04
N LEU A 312 -13.56 -6.83 -2.19
CA LEU A 312 -13.93 -5.42 -2.40
C LEU A 312 -15.10 -4.98 -1.50
N VAL A 313 -16.12 -5.81 -1.32
CA VAL A 313 -17.22 -5.53 -0.37
C VAL A 313 -16.67 -5.41 1.05
N CYS A 314 -15.86 -6.39 1.48
CA CYS A 314 -15.22 -6.37 2.80
C CYS A 314 -14.30 -5.17 2.99
N LEU A 315 -13.53 -4.77 1.98
CA LEU A 315 -12.66 -3.58 2.01
C LEU A 315 -13.46 -2.30 2.24
N ARG A 316 -14.60 -2.15 1.55
CA ARG A 316 -15.49 -0.98 1.73
C ARG A 316 -16.14 -0.97 3.11
N LEU A 317 -16.53 -2.14 3.61
CA LEU A 317 -17.01 -2.29 4.99
C LEU A 317 -15.92 -1.91 6.00
N CYS A 318 -14.69 -2.40 5.83
CA CYS A 318 -13.54 -2.00 6.64
C CYS A 318 -13.34 -0.48 6.61
N TYR A 319 -13.41 0.12 5.42
CA TYR A 319 -13.29 1.57 5.26
C TYR A 319 -14.40 2.32 6.00
N ARG A 320 -15.65 1.84 5.99
CA ARG A 320 -16.75 2.45 6.78
C ARG A 320 -16.56 2.27 8.29
N LEU A 321 -16.09 1.10 8.72
CA LEU A 321 -15.89 0.77 10.13
C LEU A 321 -14.59 1.35 10.72
N ARG A 322 -13.75 1.99 9.90
CA ARG A 322 -12.45 2.55 10.34
C ARG A 322 -12.56 3.51 11.52
N LYS A 323 -13.66 4.27 11.63
CA LYS A 323 -13.88 5.19 12.75
C LYS A 323 -14.00 4.44 14.07
N LEU A 324 -14.56 3.24 14.05
CA LEU A 324 -14.67 2.36 15.21
C LEU A 324 -13.32 1.76 15.60
N PHE A 325 -12.31 1.77 14.73
CA PHE A 325 -10.99 1.22 15.01
C PHE A 325 -10.19 1.98 16.09
N HIS A 326 -10.78 3.01 16.71
CA HIS A 326 -10.27 3.69 17.89
C HIS A 326 -10.68 2.91 19.15
N GLY A 327 -9.74 2.18 19.75
CA GLY A 327 -10.03 1.42 20.96
C GLY A 327 -8.90 0.53 21.45
N SER A 328 -9.21 -0.25 22.48
CA SER A 328 -8.31 -1.24 23.04
C SER A 328 -7.92 -2.32 22.00
N ARG A 329 -6.82 -3.03 22.24
CA ARG A 329 -6.38 -4.12 21.34
C ARG A 329 -7.47 -5.19 21.17
N CYS A 330 -8.23 -5.49 22.22
CA CYS A 330 -9.33 -6.45 22.18
C CYS A 330 -10.44 -6.01 21.21
N TYR A 331 -10.86 -4.74 21.26
CA TYR A 331 -11.87 -4.21 20.34
C TYR A 331 -11.44 -4.34 18.87
N LYS A 332 -10.16 -4.05 18.57
CA LYS A 332 -9.61 -4.18 17.22
C LYS A 332 -9.63 -5.63 16.72
N LEU A 333 -9.32 -6.59 17.59
CA LEU A 333 -9.38 -8.02 17.27
C LEU A 333 -10.82 -8.48 17.06
N LEU A 334 -11.76 -8.05 17.90
CA LEU A 334 -13.19 -8.35 17.73
C LEU A 334 -13.72 -7.80 16.42
N LEU A 335 -13.39 -6.55 16.07
CA LEU A 335 -13.80 -5.96 14.79
C LEU A 335 -13.20 -6.71 13.60
N SER A 336 -11.93 -7.11 13.70
CA SER A 336 -11.27 -7.93 12.66
C SER A 336 -11.94 -9.31 12.52
N GLY A 337 -12.28 -9.96 13.63
CA GLY A 337 -13.03 -11.22 13.64
C GLY A 337 -14.42 -11.08 13.04
N GLY A 338 -15.14 -10.00 13.36
CA GLY A 338 -16.41 -9.67 12.72
C GLY A 338 -16.29 -9.51 11.20
N MET A 339 -15.22 -8.85 10.74
CA MET A 339 -14.96 -8.72 9.29
C MET A 339 -14.69 -10.06 8.60
N VAL A 340 -13.94 -10.96 9.24
CA VAL A 340 -13.73 -12.32 8.73
C VAL A 340 -15.04 -13.09 8.69
N ALA A 341 -15.85 -13.02 9.75
CA ALA A 341 -17.16 -13.69 9.80
C ALA A 341 -18.10 -13.21 8.69
N VAL A 342 -18.14 -11.89 8.42
CA VAL A 342 -18.93 -11.32 7.30
C VAL A 342 -18.43 -11.85 5.95
N GLY A 343 -17.11 -11.84 5.71
CA GLY A 343 -16.53 -12.38 4.48
C GLY A 343 -16.87 -13.86 4.27
N THR A 344 -16.72 -14.68 5.33
CA THR A 344 -17.08 -16.10 5.32
C THR A 344 -18.56 -16.34 5.06
N LEU A 345 -19.45 -15.51 5.64
CA LEU A 345 -20.89 -15.61 5.42
C LEU A 345 -21.26 -15.30 3.96
N ILE A 346 -20.70 -14.23 3.38
CA ILE A 346 -20.94 -13.88 1.97
C ILE A 346 -20.43 -15.00 1.06
N TRP A 347 -19.26 -15.55 1.35
CA TRP A 347 -18.71 -16.70 0.62
C TRP A 347 -19.64 -17.92 0.71
N ALA A 348 -20.10 -18.28 1.91
CA ALA A 348 -21.00 -19.42 2.11
C ALA A 348 -22.33 -19.25 1.36
N ILE A 349 -22.93 -18.06 1.40
CA ILE A 349 -24.15 -17.74 0.64
C ILE A 349 -23.91 -17.89 -0.86
N PHE A 350 -22.80 -17.36 -1.37
CA PHE A 350 -22.45 -17.48 -2.78
C PHE A 350 -22.20 -18.94 -3.17
N PHE A 351 -21.47 -19.69 -2.36
CA PHE A 351 -21.19 -21.10 -2.62
C PHE A 351 -22.47 -21.95 -2.60
N ALA A 352 -23.37 -21.71 -1.64
CA ALA A 352 -24.66 -22.37 -1.60
C ALA A 352 -25.53 -22.02 -2.83
N SER A 353 -25.55 -20.76 -3.26
CA SER A 353 -26.31 -20.36 -4.44
C SER A 353 -25.77 -20.99 -5.72
N GLN A 354 -24.44 -21.17 -5.82
CA GLN A 354 -23.82 -21.91 -6.92
C GLN A 354 -24.23 -23.38 -6.96
N ILE A 355 -24.25 -24.05 -5.80
CA ILE A 355 -24.68 -25.45 -5.71
C ILE A 355 -26.14 -25.57 -6.15
N ILE A 356 -27.02 -24.72 -5.61
CA ILE A 356 -28.44 -24.73 -5.95
C ILE A 356 -28.63 -24.45 -7.44
N LEU A 357 -27.94 -23.45 -8.00
CA LEU A 357 -28.01 -23.13 -9.41
C LEU A 357 -27.52 -24.30 -10.28
N ALA A 358 -26.41 -24.92 -9.92
CA ALA A 358 -25.89 -26.09 -10.64
C ALA A 358 -26.88 -27.26 -10.62
N GLN A 359 -27.54 -27.52 -9.48
CA GLN A 359 -28.57 -28.56 -9.35
C GLN A 359 -29.81 -28.25 -10.21
N LEU A 360 -30.29 -27.02 -10.21
CA LEU A 360 -31.42 -26.61 -11.04
C LEU A 360 -31.11 -26.78 -12.53
N LEU A 361 -29.91 -26.38 -12.94
CA LEU A 361 -29.46 -26.48 -14.32
C LEU A 361 -29.17 -27.92 -14.77
N ASP A 362 -28.89 -28.83 -13.83
CA ASP A 362 -28.68 -30.25 -14.14
C ASP A 362 -29.90 -30.90 -14.79
N SER A 363 -31.10 -30.47 -14.39
CA SER A 363 -32.36 -30.90 -15.00
C SER A 363 -32.55 -30.40 -16.44
N HIS A 364 -31.88 -29.32 -16.84
CA HIS A 364 -32.07 -28.65 -18.13
C HIS A 364 -30.95 -28.95 -19.13
N PHE A 365 -29.72 -29.20 -18.66
CA PHE A 365 -28.55 -29.39 -19.50
C PHE A 365 -27.92 -30.77 -19.31
N GLN A 366 -27.91 -31.57 -20.37
CA GLN A 366 -27.30 -32.91 -20.36
C GLN A 366 -25.76 -32.89 -20.35
N SER A 367 -25.13 -31.76 -20.72
CA SER A 367 -23.67 -31.62 -20.76
C SER A 367 -23.16 -30.60 -19.75
N ALA A 368 -21.95 -30.84 -19.22
CA ALA A 368 -21.39 -30.00 -18.16
C ALA A 368 -20.98 -28.59 -18.64
N ILE A 369 -20.64 -28.43 -19.92
CA ILE A 369 -20.15 -27.15 -20.46
C ILE A 369 -21.26 -26.08 -20.45
N PRO A 370 -22.45 -26.27 -21.06
CA PRO A 370 -23.53 -25.28 -21.00
C PRO A 370 -23.94 -24.93 -19.57
N ARG A 371 -23.94 -25.92 -18.67
CA ARG A 371 -24.20 -25.72 -17.23
C ARG A 371 -23.17 -24.79 -16.59
N ALA A 372 -21.87 -25.05 -16.80
CA ALA A 372 -20.79 -24.21 -16.30
C ALA A 372 -20.82 -22.80 -16.91
N THR A 373 -21.14 -22.67 -18.19
CA THR A 373 -21.28 -21.37 -18.86
C THR A 373 -22.46 -20.57 -18.30
N ALA A 374 -23.61 -21.20 -18.07
CA ALA A 374 -24.77 -20.55 -17.46
C ALA A 374 -24.47 -20.09 -16.02
N VAL A 375 -23.79 -20.92 -15.22
CA VAL A 375 -23.28 -20.57 -13.90
C VAL A 375 -22.37 -19.34 -13.98
N LEU A 376 -21.38 -19.33 -14.87
CA LEU A 376 -20.46 -18.20 -15.06
C LEU A 376 -21.22 -16.93 -15.45
N ALA A 377 -22.20 -17.01 -16.35
CA ALA A 377 -23.00 -15.88 -16.79
C ALA A 377 -23.81 -15.28 -15.63
N VAL A 378 -24.52 -16.10 -14.85
CA VAL A 378 -25.27 -15.64 -13.68
C VAL A 378 -24.33 -15.03 -12.63
N SER A 379 -23.20 -15.68 -12.37
CA SER A 379 -22.17 -15.18 -11.44
C SER A 379 -21.66 -13.81 -11.86
N SER A 380 -21.41 -13.62 -13.16
CA SER A 380 -20.94 -12.35 -13.72
C SER A 380 -21.97 -11.24 -13.51
N VAL A 381 -23.25 -11.52 -13.76
CA VAL A 381 -24.34 -10.56 -13.51
C VAL A 381 -24.41 -10.19 -12.02
N VAL A 382 -24.40 -11.17 -11.13
CA VAL A 382 -24.42 -10.94 -9.67
C VAL A 382 -23.21 -10.11 -9.23
N THR A 383 -22.02 -10.42 -9.71
CA THR A 383 -20.79 -9.65 -9.44
C THR A 383 -20.91 -8.21 -9.90
N VAL A 384 -21.40 -7.97 -11.13
CA VAL A 384 -21.60 -6.60 -11.65
C VAL A 384 -22.62 -5.83 -10.81
N LEU A 385 -23.71 -6.48 -10.39
CA LEU A 385 -24.71 -5.87 -9.50
C LEU A 385 -24.11 -5.55 -8.13
N LEU A 386 -23.35 -6.47 -7.53
CA LEU A 386 -22.65 -6.23 -6.25
C LEU A 386 -21.70 -5.03 -6.36
N TRP A 387 -20.97 -4.92 -7.48
CA TRP A 387 -20.07 -3.78 -7.71
C TRP A 387 -20.82 -2.46 -7.83
N ARG A 388 -21.98 -2.44 -8.51
CA ARG A 388 -22.82 -1.23 -8.64
C ARG A 388 -23.49 -0.84 -7.32
N CYS A 389 -23.90 -1.82 -6.52
CA CYS A 389 -24.52 -1.57 -5.21
C CYS A 389 -23.51 -1.06 -4.17
N CYS A 390 -22.22 -1.28 -4.40
CA CYS A 390 -21.20 -0.73 -3.56
C CYS A 390 -20.88 0.72 -4.02
N PRO A 391 -21.07 1.74 -3.16
CA PRO A 391 -20.65 3.11 -3.49
C PRO A 391 -19.13 3.19 -3.56
N SER A 392 -18.60 4.01 -4.46
CA SER A 392 -17.17 4.36 -4.52
C SER A 392 -16.69 4.87 -3.16
N MET A 393 -15.46 4.54 -2.76
CA MET A 393 -14.90 4.94 -1.46
C MET A 393 -14.55 6.41 -1.41
#